data_AF-A0A8T4B9J7-F1
#
_entry.id   AF-A0A8T4B9J7-F1
#
_cell.length_a   1.000
_cell.length_b   1.000
_cell.length_c   1.000
_cell.angle_alpha   90.00
_cell.angle_beta   90.00
_cell.angle_gamma   90.00
#
_symmetry.space_group_name_H-M   'P 1'
#
loop_
_entity.id
_entity.type
_entity.pdbx_description
1 polymer ?
#
loop_
_entity_poly.entity_id
_entity_poly.type
_entity_poly.pdbx_seq_one_letter_code
_entity_poly.pdbx_strand_id
1 'polypeptide(L)'
;MPHCVESIELDDGIFGLFECPFCEEEFEWNPEEEASNDDLFNTKDFLIGLCGPTIPSAIGIFYSFIIVDGWDSVIAFVLSMLIWPVVAIIFLIYGFFTARRFMIFGTFISLVLMGLLLLLPF
;
A
#
# COMPACT_ATOMS: atom_id res chain seq x y z
N MET A 1 24.04 -19.14 4.37
CA MET A 1 23.13 -20.31 4.34
C MET A 1 22.61 -20.58 5.75
N PRO A 2 21.50 -21.32 5.95
CA PRO A 2 20.93 -21.56 7.29
C PRO A 2 21.83 -22.41 8.22
N HIS A 3 22.78 -23.17 7.68
CA HIS A 3 23.64 -24.10 8.44
C HIS A 3 25.15 -23.79 8.35
N CYS A 4 25.56 -22.81 7.54
CA CYS A 4 26.96 -22.46 7.34
C CYS A 4 27.16 -20.94 7.44
N VAL A 5 28.23 -20.51 8.10
CA VAL A 5 28.58 -19.08 8.25
C VAL A 5 29.02 -18.48 6.91
N GLU A 6 29.56 -19.30 6.01
CA GLU A 6 29.99 -18.88 4.69
C GLU A 6 28.78 -18.66 3.77
N SER A 7 28.81 -17.56 3.01
CA SER A 7 27.86 -17.29 1.93
C SER A 7 28.36 -17.92 0.64
N ILE A 8 27.46 -18.59 -0.09
CA ILE A 8 27.75 -19.08 -1.44
C ILE A 8 26.83 -18.38 -2.43
N GLU A 9 27.34 -18.10 -3.62
CA GLU A 9 26.55 -17.56 -4.72
C GLU A 9 26.02 -18.74 -5.55
N LEU A 10 24.70 -18.82 -5.69
CA LEU A 10 23.99 -19.76 -6.55
C LEU A 10 23.52 -19.01 -7.80
N ASP A 11 23.42 -19.72 -8.92
CA ASP A 11 22.94 -19.12 -10.17
C ASP A 11 21.47 -18.70 -10.07
N ASP A 12 21.12 -17.57 -10.68
CA ASP A 12 19.76 -17.03 -10.57
C ASP A 12 18.74 -17.97 -11.23
N GLY A 13 17.66 -18.30 -10.51
CA GLY A 13 16.55 -19.11 -11.04
C GLY A 13 16.75 -20.63 -10.94
N ILE A 14 17.76 -21.11 -10.22
CA ILE A 14 17.88 -22.52 -9.87
C ILE A 14 17.12 -22.83 -8.58
N PHE A 15 16.52 -24.02 -8.50
CA PHE A 15 15.78 -24.49 -7.33
C PHE A 15 16.09 -25.97 -7.10
N GLY A 16 16.06 -26.40 -5.83
CA GLY A 16 16.27 -27.80 -5.44
C GLY A 16 17.20 -27.97 -4.25
N LEU A 17 17.61 -29.22 -4.00
CA LEU A 17 18.57 -29.55 -2.96
C LEU A 17 20.00 -29.32 -3.47
N PHE A 18 20.78 -28.54 -2.73
CA PHE A 18 22.19 -28.27 -2.99
C PHE A 18 23.04 -28.76 -1.82
N GLU A 19 24.25 -29.19 -2.13
CA GLU A 19 25.24 -29.57 -1.12
C GLU A 19 26.19 -28.39 -0.90
N CYS A 20 26.41 -28.02 0.36
CA CYS A 20 27.33 -26.94 0.69
C CYS A 20 28.78 -27.40 0.46
N PRO A 21 29.59 -26.71 -0.38
CA PRO A 21 30.97 -27.12 -0.64
C PRO A 21 31.92 -26.93 0.57
N PHE A 22 31.45 -26.27 1.64
CA PHE A 22 32.26 -25.96 2.83
C PHE A 22 31.95 -26.85 4.03
N CYS A 23 30.72 -27.35 4.16
CA CYS A 23 30.32 -28.20 5.28
C CYS A 23 29.70 -29.53 4.86
N GLU A 24 29.59 -29.80 3.55
CA GLU A 24 29.06 -31.06 2.98
C GLU A 24 27.64 -31.39 3.47
N GLU A 25 26.91 -30.38 3.97
CA GLU A 25 25.52 -30.52 4.38
C GLU A 25 24.60 -30.08 3.24
N GLU A 26 23.54 -30.87 3.05
CA GLU A 26 22.49 -30.60 2.08
C GLU A 26 21.54 -29.51 2.60
N PHE A 27 21.16 -28.59 1.72
CA PHE A 27 20.15 -27.56 2.00
C PHE A 27 19.24 -27.38 0.78
N GLU A 28 17.98 -27.05 1.03
CA GLU A 28 17.02 -26.74 -0.01
C GLU A 28 17.12 -25.25 -0.37
N TRP A 29 17.22 -24.96 -1.66
CA TRP A 29 17.22 -23.61 -2.22
C TRP A 29 15.99 -23.44 -3.10
N ASN A 30 15.17 -22.45 -2.77
CA ASN A 30 14.02 -22.06 -3.57
C ASN A 30 13.91 -20.53 -3.60
N PRO A 31 14.43 -19.85 -4.64
CA PRO A 31 14.37 -18.40 -4.75
C PRO A 31 12.93 -17.88 -4.92
N GLU A 32 11.98 -18.74 -5.29
CA GLU A 32 10.55 -18.38 -5.36
C GLU A 32 9.88 -18.32 -3.97
N GLU A 33 10.44 -18.96 -2.94
CA GLU A 33 9.89 -18.92 -1.57
C GLU A 33 10.24 -17.62 -0.82
N GLU A 34 11.24 -16.87 -1.28
CA GLU A 34 11.50 -15.52 -0.78
C GLU A 34 10.43 -14.50 -1.20
N ALA A 35 9.50 -14.86 -2.11
CA ALA A 35 8.43 -14.01 -2.61
C ALA A 35 7.33 -13.67 -1.57
N SER A 36 7.31 -14.32 -0.40
CA SER A 36 6.27 -14.09 0.61
C SER A 36 6.30 -12.69 1.25
N ASN A 37 7.43 -11.97 1.17
CA ASN A 37 7.54 -10.59 1.70
C ASN A 37 7.27 -9.51 0.65
N ASP A 38 7.53 -9.79 -0.64
CA ASP A 38 7.35 -8.80 -1.72
C ASP A 38 5.87 -8.57 -2.04
N ASP A 39 5.07 -9.63 -2.04
CA ASP A 39 3.63 -9.52 -2.22
C ASP A 39 2.96 -8.77 -1.07
N LEU A 40 3.44 -8.97 0.15
CA LEU A 40 2.98 -8.24 1.32
C LEU A 40 3.35 -6.75 1.23
N PHE A 41 4.57 -6.43 0.78
CA PHE A 41 5.04 -5.05 0.65
C PHE A 41 4.27 -4.28 -0.44
N ASN A 42 4.05 -4.90 -1.60
CA ASN A 42 3.27 -4.34 -2.70
C ASN A 42 1.79 -4.13 -2.32
N THR A 43 1.20 -5.09 -1.59
CA THR A 43 -0.18 -5.00 -1.12
C THR A 43 -0.37 -3.88 -0.09
N LYS A 44 0.59 -3.71 0.83
CA LYS A 44 0.57 -2.63 1.82
C LYS A 44 0.68 -1.26 1.16
N ASP A 45 1.58 -1.08 0.20
CA ASP A 45 1.72 0.20 -0.52
C ASP A 45 0.45 0.58 -1.30
N PHE A 46 -0.23 -0.42 -1.88
CA PHE A 46 -1.53 -0.25 -2.51
C PHE A 46 -2.62 0.14 -1.49
N LEU A 47 -2.72 -0.59 -0.37
CA LEU A 47 -3.66 -0.31 0.71
C LEU A 47 -3.43 1.06 1.33
N ILE A 48 -2.18 1.50 1.49
CA ILE A 48 -1.86 2.84 1.99
C ILE A 48 -2.34 3.91 1.01
N GLY A 49 -2.17 3.71 -0.30
CA GLY A 49 -2.67 4.62 -1.32
C GLY A 49 -4.21 4.70 -1.37
N LEU A 50 -4.90 3.59 -1.06
CA LEU A 50 -6.37 3.51 -1.05
C LEU A 50 -6.98 4.03 0.26
N CYS A 51 -6.46 3.58 1.41
CA CYS A 51 -6.98 3.88 2.74
C CYS A 51 -6.47 5.22 3.31
N GLY A 52 -5.29 5.67 2.91
CA GLY A 52 -4.71 6.93 3.37
C GLY A 52 -5.62 8.14 3.16
N PRO A 53 -6.23 8.33 1.98
CA PRO A 53 -7.15 9.43 1.73
C PRO A 53 -8.57 9.21 2.29
N THR A 54 -9.04 7.96 2.34
CA THR A 54 -10.44 7.65 2.69
C THR A 54 -10.69 7.67 4.20
N ILE A 55 -9.75 7.15 5.01
CA ILE A 55 -9.92 7.05 6.47
C ILE A 55 -10.11 8.42 7.13
N PRO A 56 -9.27 9.45 6.86
CA PRO A 56 -9.43 10.77 7.47
C PRO A 56 -10.75 11.43 7.09
N SER A 57 -11.20 11.24 5.85
CA SER A 57 -12.47 11.81 5.39
C SER A 57 -13.67 11.09 6.00
N ALA A 58 -13.67 9.76 6.05
CA ALA A 58 -14.73 8.98 6.70
C ALA A 58 -14.88 9.37 8.18
N ILE A 59 -13.77 9.57 8.90
CA ILE A 59 -13.77 10.04 10.29
C ILE A 59 -14.35 11.47 10.39
N GLY A 60 -13.94 12.38 9.50
CA GLY A 60 -14.44 13.76 9.50
C GLY A 60 -15.94 13.85 9.23
N ILE A 61 -16.45 13.03 8.30
CA ILE A 61 -17.90 12.95 8.01
C ILE A 61 -18.65 12.40 9.23
N PHE A 62 -18.15 11.34 9.86
CA PHE A 62 -18.79 10.76 11.04
C PHE A 62 -18.82 11.73 12.23
N TYR A 63 -17.72 12.45 12.47
CA TYR A 63 -17.66 13.51 13.49
C TYR A 63 -18.66 14.65 13.23
N SER A 64 -18.83 15.03 11.96
CA SER A 64 -19.77 16.08 11.56
C SER A 64 -21.22 15.70 11.85
N PHE A 65 -21.56 14.40 11.79
CA PHE A 65 -22.91 13.89 12.06
C PHE A 65 -23.25 13.76 13.54
N ILE A 66 -22.27 13.50 14.40
CA ILE A 66 -22.53 13.14 15.81
C ILE A 66 -22.37 14.33 16.77
N ILE A 67 -21.45 15.27 16.48
CA ILE A 67 -21.02 16.27 17.48
C ILE A 67 -21.46 17.69 17.13
N VAL A 68 -21.73 17.98 15.86
CA VAL A 68 -21.89 19.35 15.39
C VAL A 68 -23.33 19.61 14.96
N ASP A 69 -24.03 20.47 15.70
CA ASP A 69 -25.39 20.91 15.36
C ASP A 69 -25.35 22.26 14.62
N GLY A 70 -26.22 22.42 13.62
CA GLY A 70 -26.38 23.69 12.88
C GLY A 70 -25.41 23.87 11.71
N TRP A 71 -25.10 25.12 11.37
CA TRP A 71 -24.29 25.48 10.19
C TRP A 71 -22.83 24.98 10.27
N ASP A 72 -22.34 24.72 11.47
CA ASP A 72 -20.99 24.20 11.70
C ASP A 72 -20.84 22.77 11.14
N SER A 73 -21.92 21.98 11.05
CA SER A 73 -21.88 20.63 10.49
C SER A 73 -21.68 20.66 8.97
N VAL A 74 -22.29 21.65 8.31
CA VAL A 74 -22.15 21.88 6.86
C VAL A 74 -20.71 22.28 6.55
N ILE A 75 -20.11 23.14 7.38
CA ILE A 75 -18.72 23.56 7.23
C ILE A 75 -17.77 22.37 7.41
N ALA A 76 -17.97 21.57 8.46
CA ALA A 76 -17.15 20.39 8.73
C ALA A 76 -17.27 19.32 7.62
N PHE A 77 -18.48 19.14 7.08
CA PHE A 77 -18.72 18.25 5.94
C PHE A 77 -17.97 18.71 4.68
N VAL A 78 -18.08 19.99 4.32
CA VAL A 78 -17.40 20.56 3.15
C VAL A 78 -15.88 20.47 3.30
N LEU A 79 -15.34 20.76 4.50
CA LEU A 79 -13.90 20.62 4.77
C LEU A 79 -13.43 19.18 4.65
N SER A 80 -14.19 18.22 5.18
CA SER A 80 -13.86 16.80 5.07
C SER A 80 -13.86 16.31 3.62
N MET A 81 -14.81 16.82 2.81
CA MET A 81 -14.87 16.53 1.38
C MET A 81 -13.68 17.13 0.61
N LEU A 82 -13.20 18.30 1.02
CA LEU A 82 -12.04 18.99 0.42
C LEU A 82 -10.69 18.41 0.86
N ILE A 83 -10.60 17.88 2.08
CA ILE A 83 -9.38 17.26 2.61
C ILE A 83 -9.03 15.99 1.83
N TRP A 84 -10.01 15.19 1.40
CA TRP A 84 -9.77 13.96 0.65
C TRP A 84 -8.93 14.17 -0.63
N PRO A 85 -9.32 15.01 -1.61
CA PRO A 85 -8.53 15.21 -2.82
C PRO A 85 -7.17 15.83 -2.52
N VAL A 86 -7.06 16.71 -1.51
CA VAL A 86 -5.78 17.30 -1.10
C VAL A 86 -4.82 16.23 -0.59
N VAL A 87 -5.29 15.35 0.30
CA VAL A 87 -4.49 14.23 0.83
C VAL A 87 -4.12 13.26 -0.30
N ALA A 88 -5.06 12.92 -1.18
CA ALA A 88 -4.79 12.06 -2.33
C ALA A 88 -3.71 12.65 -3.26
N ILE A 89 -3.73 13.96 -3.52
CA ILE A 89 -2.72 14.65 -4.33
C ILE A 89 -1.34 14.60 -3.65
N ILE A 90 -1.28 14.82 -2.34
CA ILE A 90 -0.02 14.73 -1.57
C ILE A 90 0.58 13.31 -1.65
N PHE A 91 -0.25 12.28 -1.45
CA PHE A 91 0.18 10.89 -1.58
C PHE A 91 0.62 10.54 -3.01
N LEU A 92 -0.06 11.08 -4.03
CA LEU A 92 0.31 10.89 -5.44
C LEU A 92 1.69 11.52 -5.73
N ILE A 93 1.93 12.75 -5.29
CA ILE A 93 3.23 13.43 -5.43
C ILE A 93 4.32 12.66 -4.69
N TYR A 94 4.07 12.25 -3.44
CA TYR A 94 5.03 11.47 -2.65
C TYR A 94 5.37 10.12 -3.31
N GLY A 95 4.36 9.41 -3.83
CA GLY A 95 4.54 8.16 -4.57
C GLY A 95 5.35 8.35 -5.87
N PHE A 96 5.15 9.48 -6.55
CA PHE A 96 5.92 9.85 -7.75
C PHE A 96 7.40 10.05 -7.44
N PHE A 97 7.74 10.78 -6.38
CA PHE A 97 9.12 10.99 -5.97
C PHE A 97 9.81 9.72 -5.46
N THR A 98 9.06 8.82 -4.81
CA THR A 98 9.60 7.58 -4.24
C THR A 98 9.64 6.42 -5.25
N ALA A 99 9.28 6.66 -6.52
CA ALA A 99 9.17 5.65 -7.58
C ALA A 99 8.29 4.43 -7.23
N ARG A 100 7.39 4.56 -6.23
CA ARG A 100 6.49 3.48 -5.78
C ARG A 100 5.26 3.43 -6.67
N ARG A 101 5.35 2.68 -7.77
CA ARG A 101 4.28 2.53 -8.77
C ARG A 101 2.94 2.09 -8.17
N PHE A 102 2.95 1.14 -7.23
CA PHE A 102 1.72 0.60 -6.63
C PHE A 102 0.93 1.62 -5.78
N MET A 103 1.62 2.53 -5.07
CA MET A 103 0.98 3.60 -4.30
C MET A 103 0.25 4.61 -5.21
N ILE A 104 0.82 4.90 -6.40
CA ILE A 104 0.21 5.79 -7.41
C ILE A 104 -1.05 5.15 -8.00
N PHE A 105 -1.02 3.86 -8.31
CA PHE A 105 -2.22 3.15 -8.81
C PHE A 105 -3.34 3.15 -7.77
N GLY A 106 -3.04 2.91 -6.49
CA GLY A 106 -4.03 2.94 -5.41
C GLY A 106 -4.68 4.32 -5.23
N THR A 107 -3.88 5.40 -5.24
CA THR A 107 -4.41 6.77 -5.13
C THR A 107 -5.22 7.18 -6.37
N PHE A 108 -4.78 6.81 -7.58
CA PHE A 108 -5.52 7.09 -8.80
C PHE A 108 -6.87 6.35 -8.82
N ILE A 109 -6.90 5.07 -8.44
CA ILE A 109 -8.14 4.28 -8.31
C ILE A 109 -9.08 4.90 -7.28
N SER A 110 -8.56 5.37 -6.14
CA SER A 110 -9.35 6.06 -5.10
C SER A 110 -10.04 7.32 -5.66
N LEU A 111 -9.31 8.15 -6.42
CA LEU A 111 -9.87 9.34 -7.07
C LEU A 111 -10.92 9.00 -8.13
N VAL A 112 -10.68 7.96 -8.93
CA VAL A 112 -11.63 7.49 -9.94
C VAL A 112 -12.92 6.96 -9.28
N LEU A 113 -12.79 6.14 -8.23
CA LEU A 113 -13.94 5.66 -7.45
C LEU A 113 -14.74 6.80 -6.85
N MET A 114 -14.06 7.82 -6.32
CA MET A 114 -14.71 9.01 -5.79
C MET A 114 -15.46 9.80 -6.87
N GLY A 115 -14.83 10.03 -8.02
CA GLY A 115 -15.49 10.70 -9.15
C GLY A 115 -16.70 9.92 -9.68
N LEU A 116 -16.60 8.59 -9.71
CA LEU A 116 -17.68 7.71 -10.16
C LEU A 116 -18.85 7.69 -9.15
N LEU A 117 -18.56 7.69 -7.84
CA LEU A 117 -19.56 7.85 -6.77
C LEU A 117 -20.29 9.20 -6.86
N LEU A 118 -19.59 10.28 -7.20
CA LEU A 118 -20.19 11.62 -7.36
C LEU A 118 -21.05 11.75 -8.63
N LEU A 119 -20.78 10.95 -9.66
CA LEU A 119 -21.53 10.95 -10.93
C LEU A 119 -22.76 10.03 -10.91
N LEU A 120 -22.91 9.18 -9.90
CA LEU A 120 -24.04 8.26 -9.76
C LEU A 120 -25.25 9.05 -9.23
N PRO A 121 -26.35 9.20 -10.00
CA PRO A 121 -27.53 9.90 -9.54
C PRO A 121 -28.24 9.03 -8.50
N PHE A 122 -28.19 9.45 -7.23
CA PHE A 122 -29.05 8.95 -6.16
C PHE A 122 -30.43 9.63 -6.20
#